data_AF-A0A7C9DIF7-F1
#
_entry.id   AF-A0A7C9DIF7-F1
#
_cell.length_a   1.000
_cell.length_b   1.000
_cell.length_c   1.000
_cell.angle_alpha   90.00
_cell.angle_beta   90.00
_cell.angle_gamma   90.00
#
_symmetry.space_group_name_H-M   'P 1'
#
loop_
_entity.id
_entity.type
_entity.pdbx_description
1 polymer ?
#
loop_
_entity_poly.entity_id
_entity_poly.type
_entity_poly.pdbx_seq_one_letter_code
_entity_poly.pdbx_strand_id
1 'polypeptide(L)'
;RSGLCTGTGLAGLVVSDTEKVVALKEGDAIALHLGGVSWWYNKEDTDLIVMFLGDTSTAHTPGVFSYFFQTGSIGVLTGFSTEFLTRAWGLPKDVVKTLVTSQSAPLLTKLHHSYKMPEPKDEDRHGLVFNCKEAPPDVDVKNGGRMVVVTRKNLLSLGQMGLGAELVRLDPGATCSPRFSSDSAVQVIYVVRGSGCVQVVGAQGNRVLDAVVKAGDLF
;
A
#
# COMPACT_ATOMS: atom_id res chain seq x y z
N ARG A 1 -3.20 -3.44 6.11
CA ARG A 1 -2.05 -2.67 5.53
C ARG A 1 -2.62 -1.53 4.72
N SER A 2 -1.91 -0.43 4.53
CA SER A 2 -2.26 0.65 3.61
C SER A 2 -1.20 0.77 2.51
N GLY A 3 -1.63 1.05 1.29
CA GLY A 3 -0.76 1.35 0.14
C GLY A 3 -0.78 2.83 -0.18
N LEU A 4 0.38 3.49 -0.34
CA LEU A 4 0.49 4.80 -0.98
C LEU A 4 1.07 4.64 -2.38
N CYS A 5 0.42 5.22 -3.38
CA CYS A 5 0.81 5.12 -4.78
C CYS A 5 1.49 6.40 -5.30
N THR A 6 2.59 6.25 -6.03
CA THR A 6 3.06 7.24 -7.00
C THR A 6 3.10 6.65 -8.41
N GLY A 7 2.66 7.42 -9.40
CA GLY A 7 2.44 6.95 -10.77
C GLY A 7 0.97 6.60 -11.06
N THR A 8 0.74 5.88 -12.15
CA THR A 8 -0.60 5.41 -12.55
C THR A 8 -0.57 3.93 -12.90
N GLY A 9 -1.70 3.23 -12.71
CA GLY A 9 -1.77 1.79 -12.91
C GLY A 9 -3.15 1.24 -12.58
N LEU A 10 -3.24 -0.06 -12.35
CA LEU A 10 -4.44 -0.75 -11.90
C LEU A 10 -4.13 -1.57 -10.65
N ALA A 11 -5.11 -1.69 -9.76
CA ALA A 11 -5.11 -2.70 -8.71
C ALA A 11 -6.42 -3.49 -8.76
N GLY A 12 -6.32 -4.81 -8.67
CA GLY A 12 -7.46 -5.66 -8.36
C GLY A 12 -7.40 -6.08 -6.91
N LEU A 13 -8.52 -5.94 -6.22
CA LEU A 13 -8.70 -6.25 -4.81
C LEU A 13 -9.85 -7.24 -4.67
N VAL A 14 -9.59 -8.42 -4.12
CA VAL A 14 -10.64 -9.40 -3.83
C VAL A 14 -11.18 -9.12 -2.44
N VAL A 15 -12.41 -8.62 -2.39
CA VAL A 15 -13.14 -8.28 -1.15
C VAL A 15 -14.43 -9.08 -1.12
N SER A 16 -14.62 -9.90 -0.08
CA SER A 16 -15.83 -10.73 0.09
C SER A 16 -16.18 -11.55 -1.15
N ASP A 17 -15.19 -12.26 -1.71
CA ASP A 17 -15.29 -13.11 -2.90
C ASP A 17 -15.65 -12.38 -4.21
N THR A 18 -15.65 -11.04 -4.19
CA THR A 18 -15.81 -10.21 -5.39
C THR A 18 -14.53 -9.47 -5.70
N GLU A 19 -14.12 -9.49 -6.96
CA GLU A 19 -13.02 -8.66 -7.43
C GLU A 19 -13.51 -7.24 -7.71
N LYS A 20 -12.77 -6.27 -7.15
CA LYS A 20 -12.93 -4.84 -7.43
C LYS A 20 -11.66 -4.34 -8.11
N VAL A 21 -11.82 -3.67 -9.25
CA VAL A 21 -10.70 -3.20 -10.07
C VAL A 21 -10.69 -1.69 -10.08
N VAL A 22 -9.60 -1.11 -9.58
CA VAL A 22 -9.47 0.34 -9.42
C VAL A 22 -8.31 0.86 -10.26
N ALA A 23 -8.56 1.97 -10.95
CA ALA A 23 -7.49 2.77 -11.54
C ALA A 23 -6.71 3.46 -10.42
N LEU A 24 -5.38 3.35 -10.45
CA LEU A 24 -4.49 3.96 -9.49
C LEU A 24 -3.99 5.30 -10.02
N LYS A 25 -3.87 6.27 -9.13
CA LYS A 25 -3.18 7.53 -9.39
C LYS A 25 -2.39 8.01 -8.18
N GLU A 26 -1.47 8.93 -8.43
CA GLU A 26 -0.61 9.50 -7.40
C GLU A 26 -1.44 10.08 -6.24
N GLY A 27 -1.06 9.75 -5.02
CA GLY A 27 -1.75 10.20 -3.80
C GLY A 27 -2.91 9.31 -3.38
N ASP A 28 -3.24 8.25 -4.11
CA ASP A 28 -4.18 7.24 -3.65
C ASP A 28 -3.62 6.52 -2.42
N ALA A 29 -4.39 6.54 -1.34
CA ALA A 29 -4.26 5.68 -0.17
C ALA A 29 -5.30 4.55 -0.28
N ILE A 30 -4.84 3.31 -0.17
CA ILE A 30 -5.68 2.11 -0.34
C ILE A 30 -5.61 1.27 0.91
N ALA A 31 -6.76 0.92 1.49
CA ALA A 31 -6.82 0.03 2.65
C ALA A 31 -6.92 -1.44 2.18
N LEU A 32 -5.98 -2.27 2.65
CA LEU A 32 -5.91 -3.70 2.33
C LEU A 32 -6.19 -4.54 3.57
N HIS A 33 -7.25 -5.35 3.47
CA HIS A 33 -7.68 -6.28 4.51
C HIS A 33 -6.67 -7.41 4.72
N LEU A 34 -6.49 -7.84 5.97
CA LEU A 34 -5.68 -9.01 6.29
C LEU A 34 -6.31 -10.25 5.64
N GLY A 35 -5.49 -11.04 4.93
CA GLY A 35 -5.96 -12.22 4.19
C GLY A 35 -6.62 -11.91 2.84
N GLY A 36 -6.81 -10.63 2.49
CA GLY A 36 -7.30 -10.25 1.17
C GLY A 36 -6.28 -10.53 0.07
N VAL A 37 -6.77 -10.86 -1.13
CA VAL A 37 -5.94 -11.05 -2.33
C VAL A 37 -5.89 -9.72 -3.09
N SER A 38 -4.70 -9.33 -3.53
CA SER A 38 -4.53 -8.17 -4.40
C SER A 38 -3.51 -8.44 -5.50
N TRP A 39 -3.72 -7.80 -6.65
CA TRP A 39 -2.73 -7.73 -7.73
C TRP A 39 -2.57 -6.28 -8.20
N TRP A 40 -1.42 -5.98 -8.80
CA TRP A 40 -1.02 -4.64 -9.17
C TRP A 40 -0.45 -4.68 -10.59
N TYR A 41 -0.87 -3.74 -11.43
CA TYR A 41 -0.46 -3.67 -12.82
C TYR A 41 -0.04 -2.25 -13.18
N ASN A 42 1.18 -2.12 -13.68
CA ASN A 42 1.65 -0.88 -14.27
C ASN A 42 1.28 -0.88 -15.77
N LYS A 43 0.43 0.07 -16.16
CA LYS A 43 -0.02 0.21 -17.56
C LYS A 43 0.94 1.08 -18.40
N GLU A 44 1.71 1.92 -17.73
CA GLU A 44 2.52 2.94 -18.37
C GLU A 44 4.00 2.53 -18.45
N ASP A 45 4.75 3.23 -19.31
CA ASP A 45 6.21 3.08 -19.41
C ASP A 45 6.96 3.77 -18.26
N THR A 46 6.25 4.50 -17.39
CA THR A 46 6.80 5.12 -16.18
C THR A 46 6.68 4.20 -14.97
N ASP A 47 7.58 4.32 -14.00
CA ASP A 47 7.52 3.54 -12.77
C ASP A 47 6.24 3.79 -11.96
N LEU A 48 5.63 2.69 -11.51
CA LEU A 48 4.59 2.67 -10.49
C LEU A 48 5.22 2.26 -9.16
N ILE A 49 5.18 3.14 -8.16
CA ILE A 49 5.72 2.86 -6.82
C ILE A 49 4.55 2.71 -5.85
N VAL A 50 4.51 1.58 -5.15
CA VAL A 50 3.50 1.28 -4.14
C VAL A 50 4.20 1.01 -2.82
N MET A 51 3.96 1.88 -1.83
CA MET A 51 4.50 1.72 -0.49
C MET A 51 3.47 1.04 0.42
N PHE A 52 3.82 -0.12 0.98
CA PHE A 52 2.98 -0.84 1.94
C PHE A 52 3.37 -0.50 3.37
N LEU A 53 2.42 0.01 4.15
CA LEU A 53 2.56 0.27 5.58
C LEU A 53 1.50 -0.51 6.37
N GLY A 54 1.80 -0.82 7.63
CA GLY A 54 0.87 -1.54 8.49
C GLY A 54 1.53 -2.15 9.70
N ASP A 55 0.72 -2.45 10.70
CA ASP A 55 1.18 -3.12 11.91
C ASP A 55 1.53 -4.59 11.64
N THR A 56 2.73 -4.99 12.04
CA THR A 56 3.28 -6.34 11.93
C THR A 56 3.63 -6.93 13.29
N SER A 57 3.24 -6.30 14.40
CA SER A 57 3.49 -6.78 15.77
C SER A 57 2.91 -8.18 16.02
N THR A 58 1.78 -8.49 15.38
CA THR A 58 1.08 -9.78 15.44
C THR A 58 1.22 -10.62 14.16
N ALA A 59 2.12 -10.24 13.25
CA ALA A 59 2.39 -11.03 12.05
C ALA A 59 3.03 -12.39 12.40
N HIS A 60 3.03 -13.33 11.45
CA HIS A 60 3.63 -14.66 11.65
C HIS A 60 5.09 -14.57 12.12
N THR A 61 5.83 -13.60 11.59
CA THR A 61 7.11 -13.16 12.13
C THR A 61 6.96 -11.69 12.53
N PRO A 62 6.98 -11.37 13.83
CA PRO A 62 6.84 -9.99 14.29
C PRO A 62 7.85 -9.05 13.61
N GLY A 63 7.38 -7.90 13.16
CA GLY A 63 8.20 -6.92 12.43
C GLY A 63 8.36 -7.20 10.93
N VAL A 64 7.80 -8.29 10.40
CA VAL A 64 7.91 -8.66 8.99
C VAL A 64 6.53 -8.89 8.38
N PHE A 65 6.31 -8.31 7.21
CA PHE A 65 5.14 -8.64 6.42
C PHE A 65 5.23 -10.07 5.87
N SER A 66 4.28 -10.92 6.25
CA SER A 66 4.12 -12.24 5.64
C SER A 66 3.33 -12.10 4.33
N TYR A 67 3.90 -12.58 3.23
CA TYR A 67 3.24 -12.60 1.92
C TYR A 67 3.01 -14.05 1.50
N PHE A 68 1.82 -14.33 0.98
CA PHE A 68 1.48 -15.61 0.37
C PHE A 68 1.13 -15.35 -1.08
N PHE A 69 2.11 -15.50 -1.97
CA PHE A 69 1.88 -15.37 -3.41
C PHE A 69 1.10 -16.59 -3.90
N GLN A 70 0.07 -16.40 -4.72
CA GLN A 70 -0.72 -17.54 -5.22
C GLN A 70 0.08 -18.36 -6.24
N THR A 71 0.65 -17.69 -7.23
CA THR A 71 1.40 -18.27 -8.36
C THR A 71 2.81 -17.70 -8.42
N GLY A 72 3.61 -18.14 -9.39
CA GLY A 72 5.01 -17.76 -9.53
C GLY A 72 5.96 -18.76 -8.89
N SER A 73 7.27 -18.54 -9.03
CA SER A 73 8.29 -19.47 -8.51
C SER A 73 8.35 -19.57 -6.99
N ILE A 74 7.72 -18.62 -6.28
CA ILE A 74 7.57 -18.60 -4.81
C ILE A 74 6.10 -18.69 -4.39
N GLY A 75 5.22 -19.13 -5.29
CA GLY A 75 3.79 -19.24 -5.05
C GLY A 75 3.45 -20.42 -4.13
N VAL A 76 2.48 -20.24 -3.22
CA VAL A 76 2.04 -21.31 -2.31
C VAL A 76 1.46 -22.51 -3.06
N LEU A 77 0.86 -22.28 -4.22
CA LEU A 77 0.24 -23.34 -5.02
C LEU A 77 1.28 -24.31 -5.59
N THR A 78 2.53 -23.90 -5.80
CA THR A 78 3.59 -24.79 -6.28
C THR A 78 4.07 -25.76 -5.19
N GLY A 79 3.70 -25.54 -3.92
CA GLY A 79 3.99 -26.44 -2.81
C GLY A 79 3.09 -27.68 -2.75
N PHE A 80 1.94 -27.67 -3.42
CA PHE A 80 1.03 -28.82 -3.48
C PHE A 80 1.35 -29.72 -4.68
N SER A 81 1.06 -31.02 -4.56
CA SER A 81 1.17 -31.93 -5.70
C SER A 81 0.08 -31.62 -6.74
N THR A 82 0.42 -31.78 -8.03
CA THR A 82 -0.56 -31.58 -9.11
C THR A 82 -1.75 -32.52 -8.96
N GLU A 83 -1.55 -33.75 -8.49
CA GLU A 83 -2.64 -34.72 -8.24
C GLU A 83 -3.60 -34.22 -7.15
N PHE A 84 -3.07 -33.66 -6.05
CA PHE A 84 -3.89 -33.11 -4.97
C PHE A 84 -4.75 -31.94 -5.47
N LEU A 85 -4.16 -30.99 -6.20
CA LEU A 85 -4.88 -29.83 -6.74
C LEU A 85 -5.89 -30.22 -7.82
N THR A 86 -5.56 -31.21 -8.67
CA THR A 86 -6.49 -31.79 -9.66
C THR A 86 -7.76 -32.29 -8.98
N ARG A 87 -7.62 -33.05 -7.88
CA ARG A 87 -8.76 -33.55 -7.11
C ARG A 87 -9.50 -32.43 -6.37
N ALA A 88 -8.78 -31.51 -5.74
CA ALA A 88 -9.37 -30.44 -4.94
C ALA A 88 -10.20 -29.46 -5.79
N TRP A 89 -9.75 -29.15 -7.01
CA TRP A 89 -10.42 -28.20 -7.90
C TRP A 89 -11.33 -28.86 -8.94
N GLY A 90 -11.24 -30.19 -9.11
CA GLY A 90 -12.01 -30.91 -10.13
C GLY A 90 -11.62 -30.53 -11.56
N LEU A 91 -10.37 -30.10 -11.79
CA LEU A 91 -9.87 -29.66 -13.08
C LEU A 91 -8.95 -30.71 -13.72
N PRO A 92 -8.82 -30.77 -15.07
CA PRO A 92 -7.85 -31.62 -15.74
C PRO A 92 -6.41 -31.32 -15.31
N LYS A 93 -5.58 -32.38 -15.25
CA LYS A 93 -4.21 -32.31 -14.74
C LYS A 93 -3.33 -31.31 -15.50
N ASP A 94 -3.51 -31.22 -16.82
CA ASP A 94 -2.81 -30.28 -17.71
C ASP A 94 -3.22 -28.82 -17.45
N VAL A 95 -4.50 -28.58 -17.18
CA VAL A 95 -5.03 -27.26 -16.78
C VAL A 95 -4.43 -26.83 -15.45
N VAL A 96 -4.44 -27.72 -14.44
CA VAL A 96 -3.84 -27.44 -13.12
C VAL A 96 -2.35 -27.15 -13.24
N LYS A 97 -1.62 -27.96 -14.01
CA LYS A 97 -0.19 -27.73 -14.26
C LYS A 97 0.03 -26.34 -14.87
N THR A 98 -0.75 -25.98 -15.87
CA THR A 98 -0.66 -24.66 -16.52
C THR A 98 -0.96 -23.51 -15.54
N LEU A 99 -2.01 -23.62 -14.73
CA LEU A 99 -2.38 -22.59 -13.76
C LEU A 99 -1.27 -22.34 -12.72
N VAL A 100 -0.64 -23.42 -12.25
CA VAL A 100 0.36 -23.34 -11.17
C VAL A 100 1.75 -22.99 -11.68
N THR A 101 2.12 -23.40 -12.90
CA THR A 101 3.50 -23.29 -13.40
C THR A 101 3.73 -22.32 -14.55
N SER A 102 2.69 -21.68 -15.10
CA SER A 102 2.83 -20.77 -16.24
C SER A 102 3.60 -19.49 -15.90
N GLN A 103 3.54 -19.04 -14.65
CA GLN A 103 4.29 -17.90 -14.17
C GLN A 103 5.63 -18.36 -13.58
N SER A 104 6.73 -18.01 -14.25
CA SER A 104 8.09 -18.39 -13.83
C SER A 104 8.79 -17.34 -12.97
N ALA A 105 8.35 -16.08 -13.04
CA ALA A 105 8.93 -15.00 -12.24
C ALA A 105 8.45 -15.07 -10.78
N PRO A 106 9.29 -14.66 -9.81
CA PRO A 106 8.94 -14.74 -8.38
C PRO A 106 7.90 -13.70 -7.95
N LEU A 107 7.97 -12.47 -8.45
CA LEU A 107 7.13 -11.35 -7.99
C LEU A 107 6.49 -10.58 -9.15
N LEU A 108 7.34 -10.04 -10.04
CA LEU A 108 6.90 -9.21 -11.15
C LEU A 108 7.07 -9.98 -12.46
N THR A 109 6.00 -10.06 -13.24
CA THR A 109 5.99 -10.70 -14.56
C THR A 109 5.72 -9.63 -15.61
N LYS A 110 6.60 -9.53 -16.61
CA LYS A 110 6.36 -8.67 -17.77
C LYS A 110 5.28 -9.31 -18.63
N LEU A 111 4.17 -8.59 -18.82
CA LEU A 111 3.09 -9.04 -19.70
C LEU A 111 3.38 -8.67 -21.15
N HIS A 112 2.86 -9.47 -22.08
CA HIS A 112 2.89 -9.13 -23.50
C HIS A 112 1.96 -7.95 -23.77
N HIS A 113 2.32 -7.05 -24.70
CA HIS A 113 1.58 -5.81 -24.99
C HIS A 113 0.12 -6.04 -25.43
N SER A 114 -0.20 -7.23 -25.92
CA SER A 114 -1.56 -7.60 -26.33
C SER A 114 -2.44 -8.10 -25.20
N TYR A 115 -1.89 -8.31 -24.00
CA TYR A 115 -2.65 -8.81 -22.86
C TYR A 115 -3.57 -7.72 -22.33
N LYS A 116 -4.84 -8.07 -22.11
CA LYS A 116 -5.85 -7.14 -21.58
C LYS A 116 -6.11 -7.46 -20.12
N MET A 117 -5.84 -6.50 -19.26
CA MET A 117 -6.21 -6.55 -17.85
C MET A 117 -7.71 -6.22 -17.70
N PRO A 118 -8.36 -6.65 -16.60
CA PRO A 118 -9.70 -6.21 -16.27
C PRO A 118 -9.82 -4.68 -16.25
N GLU A 119 -10.94 -4.16 -16.77
CA GLU A 119 -11.17 -2.71 -16.82
C GLU A 119 -11.59 -2.19 -15.43
N PRO A 120 -11.02 -1.06 -14.98
CA PRO A 120 -11.38 -0.47 -13.69
C PRO A 120 -12.76 0.16 -13.72
N LYS A 121 -13.40 0.22 -12.56
CA LYS A 121 -14.68 0.92 -12.38
C LYS A 121 -14.57 1.98 -11.30
N ASP A 122 -15.15 3.15 -11.53
CA ASP A 122 -15.13 4.23 -10.54
C ASP A 122 -15.90 3.86 -9.27
N GLU A 123 -16.98 3.08 -9.40
CA GLU A 123 -17.74 2.54 -8.27
C GLU A 123 -16.91 1.64 -7.35
N ASP A 124 -15.93 0.92 -7.90
CA ASP A 124 -15.04 0.03 -7.14
C ASP A 124 -14.10 0.81 -6.22
N ARG A 125 -13.87 2.10 -6.50
CA ARG A 125 -13.07 2.97 -5.62
C ARG A 125 -13.80 3.28 -4.30
N HIS A 126 -15.12 3.24 -4.29
CA HIS A 126 -15.92 3.68 -3.14
C HIS A 126 -15.62 2.84 -1.88
N GLY A 127 -15.20 3.53 -0.82
CA GLY A 127 -14.85 2.92 0.47
C GLY A 127 -13.51 2.18 0.51
N LEU A 128 -12.78 2.10 -0.61
CA LEU A 128 -11.50 1.40 -0.71
C LEU A 128 -10.32 2.33 -0.97
N VAL A 129 -10.55 3.39 -1.75
CA VAL A 129 -9.50 4.32 -2.18
C VAL A 129 -9.84 5.73 -1.73
N PHE A 130 -8.87 6.41 -1.12
CA PHE A 130 -8.96 7.82 -0.76
C PHE A 130 -7.76 8.57 -1.33
N ASN A 131 -7.99 9.60 -2.14
CA ASN A 131 -6.89 10.36 -2.73
C ASN A 131 -6.50 11.55 -1.84
N CYS A 132 -5.32 11.47 -1.23
CA CYS A 132 -4.82 12.49 -0.31
C CYS A 132 -4.37 13.78 -1.02
N LYS A 133 -4.09 13.75 -2.33
CA LYS A 133 -3.66 14.93 -3.09
C LYS A 133 -4.82 15.79 -3.58
N GLU A 134 -5.96 15.16 -3.85
CA GLU A 134 -7.18 15.81 -4.36
C GLU A 134 -8.20 16.11 -3.26
N ALA A 135 -8.12 15.43 -2.11
CA ALA A 135 -8.97 15.71 -0.98
C ALA A 135 -8.80 17.16 -0.48
N PRO A 136 -9.88 17.81 -0.01
CA PRO A 136 -9.77 19.07 0.69
C PRO A 136 -8.83 18.94 1.91
N PRO A 137 -7.95 19.91 2.16
CA PRO A 137 -7.06 19.87 3.31
C PRO A 137 -7.86 20.04 4.61
N ASP A 138 -7.53 19.23 5.62
CA ASP A 138 -8.03 19.40 6.98
C ASP A 138 -7.38 20.62 7.66
N VAL A 139 -6.14 20.95 7.25
CA VAL A 139 -5.42 22.14 7.67
C VAL A 139 -4.78 22.79 6.46
N ASP A 140 -5.03 24.08 6.26
CA ASP A 140 -4.42 24.90 5.21
C ASP A 140 -3.93 26.21 5.84
N VAL A 141 -2.61 26.38 5.91
CA VAL A 141 -1.96 27.57 6.47
C VAL A 141 -1.28 28.29 5.33
N LYS A 142 -1.69 29.55 5.10
CA LYS A 142 -1.08 30.41 4.09
C LYS A 142 0.43 30.54 4.34
N ASN A 143 1.24 30.16 3.35
CA ASN A 143 2.71 30.11 3.40
C ASN A 143 3.28 29.14 4.45
N GLY A 144 2.46 28.26 5.00
CA GLY A 144 2.86 27.22 5.96
C GLY A 144 2.72 25.81 5.40
N GLY A 145 1.77 25.62 4.49
CA GLY A 145 1.50 24.34 3.84
C GLY A 145 0.14 23.77 4.19
N ARG A 146 -0.05 22.49 3.85
CA ARG A 146 -1.33 21.78 3.90
C ARG A 146 -1.18 20.39 4.49
N MET A 147 -2.25 19.92 5.14
CA MET A 147 -2.34 18.58 5.70
C MET A 147 -3.70 17.96 5.39
N VAL A 148 -3.67 16.69 5.01
CA VAL A 148 -4.84 15.83 4.86
C VAL A 148 -4.66 14.63 5.79
N VAL A 149 -5.68 14.34 6.59
CA VAL A 149 -5.69 13.23 7.55
C VAL A 149 -6.66 12.15 7.06
N VAL A 150 -6.16 10.92 6.94
CA VAL A 150 -6.91 9.75 6.53
C VAL A 150 -7.20 8.89 7.76
N THR A 151 -8.48 8.77 8.10
CA THR A 151 -8.95 8.01 9.25
C THR A 151 -10.07 7.04 8.85
N ARG A 152 -10.67 6.36 9.85
CA ARG A 152 -11.89 5.56 9.66
C ARG A 152 -13.06 6.34 9.02
N LYS A 153 -13.08 7.67 9.11
CA LYS A 153 -14.11 8.50 8.47
C LYS A 153 -13.98 8.50 6.94
N ASN A 154 -12.76 8.36 6.43
CA ASN A 154 -12.45 8.36 5.01
C ASN A 154 -12.45 6.93 4.46
N LEU A 155 -11.85 6.00 5.19
CA LEU A 155 -11.74 4.58 4.85
C LEU A 155 -12.07 3.73 6.08
N LEU A 156 -13.28 3.14 6.12
CA LEU A 156 -13.79 2.39 7.29
C LEU A 156 -12.80 1.31 7.77
N SER A 157 -12.15 0.62 6.83
CA SER A 157 -11.21 -0.46 7.10
C SER A 157 -9.99 -0.02 7.92
N LEU A 158 -9.60 1.26 7.88
CA LEU A 158 -8.50 1.78 8.72
C LEU A 158 -8.85 1.71 10.20
N GLY A 159 -10.12 1.93 10.57
CA GLY A 159 -10.56 1.83 11.96
C GLY A 159 -10.45 0.40 12.50
N GLN A 160 -10.75 -0.60 11.67
CA GLN A 160 -10.61 -2.02 12.03
C GLN A 160 -9.14 -2.43 12.17
N MET A 161 -8.25 -1.79 11.42
CA MET A 161 -6.80 -2.05 11.47
C MET A 161 -6.08 -1.28 12.58
N GLY A 162 -6.77 -0.34 13.26
CA GLY A 162 -6.11 0.57 14.21
C GLY A 162 -5.09 1.50 13.54
N LEU A 163 -5.28 1.81 12.25
CA LEU A 163 -4.36 2.62 11.46
C LEU A 163 -4.96 3.99 11.15
N GLY A 164 -4.07 4.96 10.95
CA GLY A 164 -4.36 6.25 10.34
C GLY A 164 -3.20 6.64 9.43
N ALA A 165 -3.41 7.64 8.58
CA ALA A 165 -2.35 8.21 7.77
C ALA A 165 -2.54 9.71 7.64
N GLU A 166 -1.47 10.43 7.31
CA GLU A 166 -1.52 11.85 6.98
C GLU A 166 -0.64 12.13 5.77
N LEU A 167 -1.09 13.05 4.90
CA LEU A 167 -0.24 13.65 3.88
C LEU A 167 0.02 15.09 4.31
N VAL A 168 1.28 15.37 4.65
CA VAL A 168 1.75 16.72 5.01
C VAL A 168 2.56 17.30 3.85
N ARG A 169 2.26 18.54 3.48
CA ARG A 169 2.97 19.31 2.47
C ARG A 169 3.36 20.64 3.07
N LEU A 170 4.65 20.86 3.30
CA LEU A 170 5.16 22.13 3.80
C LEU A 170 5.63 23.00 2.64
N ASP A 171 5.33 24.29 2.71
CA ASP A 171 5.88 25.29 1.80
C ASP A 171 7.37 25.51 2.08
N PRO A 172 8.16 26.04 1.13
CA PRO A 172 9.58 26.34 1.37
C PRO A 172 9.80 27.25 2.59
N GLY A 173 10.63 26.79 3.52
CA GLY A 173 10.92 27.52 4.77
C GLY A 173 9.83 27.38 5.86
N ALA A 174 8.72 26.70 5.58
CA ALA A 174 7.71 26.41 6.58
C ALA A 174 8.18 25.31 7.56
N THR A 175 7.55 25.26 8.73
CA THR A 175 7.85 24.30 9.79
C THR A 175 6.55 23.73 10.34
N CYS A 176 6.55 22.45 10.69
CA CYS A 176 5.47 21.86 11.48
C CYS A 176 5.72 22.14 12.98
N SER A 177 4.71 22.58 13.72
CA SER A 177 4.83 22.71 15.18
C SER A 177 5.28 21.38 15.80
N PRO A 178 6.05 21.38 16.90
CA PRO A 178 6.37 20.15 17.62
C PRO A 178 5.10 19.35 17.95
N ARG A 179 5.11 18.04 17.66
CA ARG A 179 3.99 17.12 17.91
C ARG A 179 4.46 15.91 18.70
N PHE A 180 3.53 15.31 19.44
CA PHE A 180 3.70 14.03 20.11
C PHE A 180 2.41 13.21 19.98
N SER A 181 2.53 11.89 19.96
CA SER A 181 1.37 10.99 20.04
C SER A 181 1.02 10.76 21.51
N SER A 182 -0.20 11.12 21.92
CA SER A 182 -0.67 10.94 23.29
C SER A 182 -1.34 9.58 23.54
N ASP A 183 -1.58 8.80 22.49
CA ASP A 183 -2.38 7.57 22.47
C ASP A 183 -1.52 6.30 22.28
N SER A 184 -0.23 6.38 22.58
CA SER A 184 0.77 5.32 22.32
C SER A 184 0.93 4.95 20.83
N ALA A 185 0.37 5.73 19.90
CA ALA A 185 0.55 5.48 18.48
C ALA A 185 2.00 5.70 18.03
N VAL A 186 2.54 4.73 17.31
CA VAL A 186 3.82 4.87 16.60
C VAL A 186 3.54 5.58 15.27
N GLN A 187 4.33 6.60 14.98
CA GLN A 187 4.30 7.28 13.69
C GLN A 187 5.49 6.82 12.86
N VAL A 188 5.24 6.58 11.57
CA VAL A 188 6.27 6.27 10.58
C VAL A 188 6.10 7.28 9.46
N ILE A 189 7.16 8.02 9.14
CA ILE A 189 7.09 9.12 8.18
C ILE A 189 7.98 8.78 6.98
N TYR A 190 7.38 8.79 5.79
CA TYR A 190 8.08 8.62 4.51
C TYR A 190 8.11 9.94 3.74
N VAL A 191 9.30 10.36 3.33
CA VAL A 191 9.46 11.59 2.54
C VAL A 191 9.21 11.27 1.07
N VAL A 192 8.06 11.71 0.54
CA VAL A 192 7.68 11.46 -0.86
C VAL A 192 8.43 12.40 -1.82
N ARG A 193 8.64 13.66 -1.43
CA ARG A 193 9.29 14.68 -2.27
C ARG A 193 9.95 15.77 -1.43
N GLY A 194 11.00 16.37 -1.99
CA GLY A 194 11.70 17.50 -1.38
C GLY A 194 12.69 17.04 -0.31
N SER A 195 13.03 17.98 0.58
CA SER A 195 13.94 17.75 1.70
C SER A 195 13.63 18.72 2.84
N GLY A 196 14.05 18.38 4.05
CA GLY A 196 13.86 19.22 5.23
C GLY A 196 14.68 18.73 6.42
N CYS A 197 14.65 19.50 7.51
CA CYS A 197 15.28 19.11 8.77
C CYS A 197 14.24 18.44 9.68
N VAL A 198 14.62 17.33 10.31
CA VAL A 198 13.80 16.60 11.28
C VAL A 198 14.55 16.48 12.58
N GLN A 199 13.84 16.75 13.68
CA GLN A 199 14.31 16.51 15.02
C GLN A 199 13.28 15.66 15.79
N VAL A 200 13.77 14.63 16.47
CA VAL A 200 12.97 13.81 17.38
C VAL A 200 13.60 13.89 18.76
N VAL A 201 12.77 14.12 19.77
CA VAL A 201 13.18 14.25 21.17
C VAL A 201 12.62 13.07 21.95
N GLY A 202 13.50 12.38 22.69
CA GLY A 202 13.15 11.23 23.52
C GLY A 202 12.48 11.65 24.84
N ALA A 203 11.98 10.66 25.58
CA ALA A 203 11.27 10.89 26.83
C ALA A 203 12.11 11.61 27.91
N GLN A 204 13.44 11.54 27.82
CA GLN A 204 14.37 12.23 28.72
C GLN A 204 14.72 13.66 28.25
N GLY A 205 14.04 14.18 27.22
CA GLY A 205 14.27 15.53 26.68
C GLY A 205 15.52 15.68 25.81
N ASN A 206 16.29 14.60 25.63
CA ASN A 206 17.43 14.57 24.72
C ASN A 206 16.97 14.35 23.27
N ARG A 207 17.68 14.99 22.34
CA ARG A 207 17.46 14.78 20.91
C ARG A 207 18.00 13.42 20.49
N VAL A 208 17.11 12.56 19.99
CA VAL A 208 17.42 11.19 19.52
C VAL A 208 17.57 11.11 18.01
N LEU A 209 17.04 12.11 17.27
CA LEU A 209 17.29 12.30 15.84
C LEU A 209 17.51 13.79 15.56
N ASP A 210 18.52 14.09 14.74
CA ASP A 210 18.77 15.40 14.14
C ASP A 210 19.33 15.18 12.74
N ALA A 211 18.49 15.30 11.73
CA ALA A 211 18.85 14.90 10.38
C ALA A 211 18.25 15.81 9.32
N VAL A 212 18.96 15.92 8.19
CA VAL A 212 18.36 16.38 6.94
C VAL A 212 17.82 15.15 6.23
N VAL A 213 16.51 15.14 5.99
CA VAL A 213 15.82 14.07 5.26
C VAL A 213 15.49 14.54 3.84
N LYS A 214 15.39 13.59 2.91
CA LYS A 214 15.05 13.82 1.50
C LYS A 214 14.12 12.73 0.98
N ALA A 215 13.60 12.94 -0.23
CA ALA A 215 12.75 11.96 -0.89
C ALA A 215 13.34 10.53 -0.85
N GLY A 216 12.55 9.57 -0.39
CA GLY A 216 12.96 8.17 -0.18
C GLY A 216 13.34 7.82 1.26
N ASP A 217 13.58 8.80 2.13
CA ASP A 217 13.90 8.53 3.53
C ASP A 217 12.65 8.14 4.33
N LEU A 218 12.84 7.22 5.28
CA LEU A 218 11.84 6.72 6.22
C LEU A 218 12.41 6.86 7.65
N PHE A 219 11.60 7.39 8.58
CA PHE A 219 11.99 7.54 9.99
C PHE A 219 10.81 7.39 10.95
#